data_AF-A0A0F8YAJ9-F1
#
_entry.id   AF-A0A0F8YAJ9-F1
#
_cell.length_a   1.000
_cell.length_b   1.000
_cell.length_c   1.000
_cell.angle_alpha   90.00
_cell.angle_beta   90.00
_cell.angle_gamma   90.00
#
_symmetry.space_group_name_H-M   'P 1'
#
loop_
_entity.id
_entity.type
_entity.pdbx_description
1 polymer ?
#
loop_
_entity_poly.entity_id
_entity_poly.type
_entity_poly.pdbx_seq_one_letter_code
_entity_poly.pdbx_strand_id
1 'polypeptide(L)' 'MSLAKCPTTARVIKRMENRAAAAMAKFGVPMKDAKMGTISWLRELQEELLDGAVYIEAVIERLEEE' A
#
# COMPACT_ATOMS: atom_id res chain seq x y z
N MET A 1 -13.38 -15.32 -11.27
CA MET A 1 -14.49 -14.36 -11.26
C MET A 1 -14.04 -13.18 -10.39
N SER A 2 -13.96 -11.96 -10.91
CA SER A 2 -13.54 -10.81 -10.10
C SER A 2 -14.59 -10.52 -9.04
N LEU A 3 -14.19 -10.47 -7.77
CA LEU A 3 -15.08 -10.21 -6.64
C LEU A 3 -15.59 -8.75 -6.63
N ALA A 4 -14.95 -7.83 -7.37
CA ALA A 4 -15.34 -6.43 -7.43
C ALA A 4 -16.15 -6.10 -8.69
N LYS A 5 -17.34 -5.53 -8.50
CA LYS A 5 -18.23 -5.07 -9.57
C LYS A 5 -17.73 -3.81 -10.29
N CYS A 6 -16.86 -3.03 -9.66
CA CYS A 6 -16.26 -1.83 -10.23
C CYS A 6 -14.86 -2.16 -10.80
N PRO A 7 -14.58 -1.87 -12.09
CA PRO A 7 -13.27 -2.11 -12.69
C PRO A 7 -12.12 -1.42 -11.94
N THR A 8 -12.38 -0.22 -11.38
CA THR A 8 -11.38 0.51 -10.58
C THR A 8 -11.06 -0.22 -9.28
N THR A 9 -12.08 -0.64 -8.54
CA THR A 9 -11.89 -1.44 -7.32
C THR A 9 -11.19 -2.76 -7.61
N ALA A 10 -11.54 -3.43 -8.72
CA ALA A 10 -10.87 -4.67 -9.13
C ALA A 10 -9.36 -4.47 -9.39
N ARG A 11 -8.96 -3.34 -9.99
CA ARG A 11 -7.54 -2.99 -10.18
C ARG A 11 -6.83 -2.78 -8.84
N VAL A 12 -7.47 -2.13 -7.87
CA VAL A 12 -6.90 -1.91 -6.54
C VAL A 12 -6.71 -3.24 -5.81
N ILE A 13 -7.71 -4.11 -5.81
CA ILE A 13 -7.62 -5.45 -5.21
C ILE A 13 -6.44 -6.22 -5.80
N LYS A 14 -6.30 -6.23 -7.12
CA LYS A 14 -5.17 -6.90 -7.79
C LYS A 14 -3.80 -6.33 -7.36
N ARG A 15 -3.70 -5.02 -7.14
CA ARG A 15 -2.46 -4.41 -6.61
C ARG A 15 -2.18 -4.85 -5.17
N MET A 16 -3.22 -4.97 -4.33
CA MET A 16 -3.08 -5.48 -2.97
C MET A 16 -2.60 -6.93 -2.96
N GLU A 17 -3.21 -7.79 -3.79
CA GLU A 17 -2.80 -9.19 -3.94
C GLU A 17 -1.33 -9.32 -4.36
N ASN A 18 -0.90 -8.54 -5.35
CA ASN A 18 0.50 -8.54 -5.80
C ASN A 18 1.46 -8.08 -4.70
N ARG A 19 1.12 -7.03 -3.94
CA ARG A 19 1.95 -6.54 -2.83
C ARG A 19 2.04 -7.58 -1.71
N ALA A 20 0.93 -8.24 -1.38
CA ALA A 20 0.91 -9.33 -0.40
C ALA A 20 1.78 -10.51 -0.84
N ALA A 21 1.71 -10.91 -2.12
CA ALA A 21 2.55 -11.98 -2.67
C ALA A 21 4.05 -11.63 -2.60
N ALA A 22 4.43 -10.39 -2.94
CA ALA A 22 5.80 -9.92 -2.84
C ALA A 22 6.31 -9.90 -1.39
N ALA A 23 5.47 -9.44 -0.45
CA ALA A 23 5.79 -9.46 0.98
C ALA A 23 5.98 -10.89 1.50
N MET A 24 5.08 -11.81 1.14
CA MET A 24 5.22 -13.24 1.47
C MET A 24 6.51 -13.84 0.91
N ALA A 25 6.89 -13.51 -0.34
CA ALA A 25 8.14 -13.96 -0.93
C ALA A 25 9.37 -13.42 -0.19
N LYS A 26 9.32 -12.17 0.29
CA LYS A 26 10.42 -11.51 1.02
C LYS A 26 10.57 -12.00 2.46
N PHE A 27 9.47 -12.11 3.19
CA PHE A 27 9.47 -12.36 4.63
C PHE A 27 9.14 -13.80 5.01
N GLY A 28 8.58 -14.59 4.09
CA GLY A 28 8.22 -16.00 4.31
C GLY A 28 7.03 -16.23 5.26
N VAL A 29 6.51 -15.18 5.88
CA VAL A 29 5.41 -15.23 6.86
C VAL A 29 4.36 -14.17 6.56
N PRO A 30 3.07 -14.44 6.85
CA PRO A 30 2.05 -13.42 6.72
C PRO A 30 2.24 -12.34 7.79
N MET A 31 1.67 -11.16 7.53
CA MET A 31 1.81 -9.98 8.38
C MET A 31 1.53 -10.24 9.87
N LYS A 32 0.48 -11.01 10.17
CA LYS A 32 0.08 -11.38 11.54
C LYS A 32 1.14 -12.18 12.31
N ASP A 33 2.03 -12.88 11.60
CA ASP A 33 3.05 -13.76 12.15
C ASP A 33 4.45 -13.11 12.11
N ALA A 34 4.54 -11.86 11.61
CA ALA A 34 5.78 -11.10 11.59
C ALA A 34 6.19 -10.73 13.03
N LYS A 35 7.44 -11.05 13.41
CA LYS A 35 8.02 -10.74 14.72
C LYS A 35 8.46 -9.26 14.83
N MET A 36 7.62 -8.35 14.41
CA MET A 36 7.85 -6.91 14.50
C MET A 36 7.00 -6.34 15.64
N GLY A 37 7.61 -5.53 16.51
CA GLY A 37 6.89 -4.89 17.61
C GLY A 37 5.88 -3.85 17.12
N THR A 38 4.81 -3.61 17.88
CA THR A 38 3.75 -2.67 17.53
C THR A 38 4.27 -1.26 17.21
N ILE A 39 5.26 -0.75 17.97
CA ILE A 39 5.84 0.57 17.70
C ILE A 39 6.58 0.59 16.35
N SER A 40 7.36 -0.44 16.03
CA SER A 40 8.03 -0.54 14.73
C SER A 40 7.01 -0.59 13.59
N TRP A 41 5.94 -1.37 13.74
CA TRP A 41 4.81 -1.39 12.81
C TRP A 41 4.20 -0.01 12.55
N LEU A 42 3.96 0.74 13.64
CA LEU A 42 3.38 2.07 13.55
C LEU A 42 4.35 3.08 12.92
N ARG A 43 5.66 2.93 13.12
CA ARG A 43 6.68 3.77 12.48
C ARG A 43 6.75 3.50 10.98
N GLU A 44 6.82 2.24 10.56
CA GLU A 44 6.79 1.89 9.13
C GLU A 44 5.51 2.39 8.45
N LEU A 45 4.36 2.24 9.11
CA LEU A 45 3.09 2.80 8.61
C LEU A 45 3.14 4.34 8.52
N GLN A 46 3.73 5.00 9.52
CA GLN A 46 3.87 6.46 9.52
C GLN A 46 4.70 6.93 8.33
N GLU A 47 5.84 6.28 8.04
CA GLU A 47 6.68 6.62 6.87
C GLU A 47 5.90 6.42 5.55
N GLU A 48 5.22 5.29 5.37
CA GLU A 48 4.44 5.02 4.14
C GLU A 48 3.27 6.00 3.95
N LEU A 49 2.70 6.54 5.03
CA LEU A 49 1.68 7.59 4.96
C LEU A 49 2.28 8.96 4.60
N LEU A 50 3.48 9.28 5.08
CA LEU A 50 4.21 10.49 4.69
C LEU A 50 4.57 10.45 3.20
N ASP A 51 5.07 9.32 2.70
CA ASP A 51 5.29 9.10 1.27
C ASP A 51 4.00 9.32 0.46
N GLY A 52 2.88 8.80 0.96
CA GLY A 52 1.55 9.03 0.38
C GLY A 52 1.19 10.52 0.30
N ALA A 53 1.46 11.30 1.35
CA ALA A 53 1.22 12.73 1.38
C ALA A 53 2.08 13.48 0.34
N VAL A 54 3.37 13.12 0.22
CA VAL A 54 4.27 13.69 -0.80
C VAL A 54 3.77 13.42 -2.22
N TYR A 55 3.29 12.20 -2.51
CA TYR A 55 2.71 11.91 -3.83
C TYR A 55 1.44 12.72 -4.12
N ILE A 56 0.60 12.95 -3.11
CA ILE A 56 -0.60 13.77 -3.25
C ILE A 56 -0.20 15.21 -3.57
N GLU A 57 0.73 15.79 -2.81
CA GLU A 57 1.22 17.16 -3.03
C GLU A 57 1.78 17.33 -4.45
N ALA A 58 2.65 16.41 -4.89
CA ALA A 58 3.24 16.46 -6.23
C ALA A 58 2.21 16.35 -7.36
N VAL A 59 1.05 15.71 -7.12
CA VAL A 59 -0.05 15.66 -8.10
C VAL A 59 -0.86 16.95 -8.06
N ILE A 60 -1.08 17.54 -6.89
CA ILE A 60 -1.74 18.84 -6.74
C ILE A 60 -0.94 19.91 -7.48
N GLU A 61 0.37 20.02 -7.22
CA GLU A 61 1.26 20.97 -7.89
C GLU A 61 1.16 20.88 -9.42
N ARG A 62 1.20 19.67 -9.97
CA ARG A 62 1.08 19.44 -11.42
C ARG A 62 -0.26 19.91 -12.00
N LEU A 63 -1.35 19.76 -11.25
CA LEU A 63 -2.69 20.14 -11.70
C LEU A 63 -2.94 21.64 -11.55
N GLU A 64 -2.26 22.32 -10.64
CA GLU A 64 -2.32 23.78 -10.48
C GLU A 64 -1.48 24.52 -11.53
N GLU A 65 -0.45 23.87 -12.08
CA GLU A 65 0.39 24.38 -13.16
C GLU A 65 -0.21 24.18 -14.58
N GLU A 66 -1.32 23.44 -14.71
CA GLU A 66 -2.09 23.20 -15.96
C GLU A 66 -3.11 24.31 -16.26
#